data_AF-A0A832D6T2-F1
#
_entry.id   AF-A0A832D6T2-F1
#
_cell.length_a   1.000
_cell.length_b   1.000
_cell.length_c   1.000
_cell.angle_alpha   90.00
_cell.angle_beta   90.00
_cell.angle_gamma   90.00
#
_symmetry.space_group_name_H-M   'P 1'
#
loop_
_entity.id
_entity.type
_entity.pdbx_description
1 polymer ?
#
loop_
_entity_poly.entity_id
_entity_poly.type
_entity_poly.pdbx_seq_one_letter_code
_entity_poly.pdbx_strand_id
1 'polypeptide(L)'
;MMDFIEICSTCGGQCCKDANPPLSQKRLEILFKNGVERDKIHFGKYVHPKAKEDGYCIFFEKGMCTIHRIKPETCVAGPFTFDLKGEVLEIYIKTESICPLVRYLKENEEAYRVQFEIAVEKIITLINDLDEQSLSEILKIEEPETVKVAEIDLREFRK
;
A
#
# COMPACT_ATOMS: atom_id res chain seq x y z
N MET A 1 -17.59 6.07 -11.95
CA MET A 1 -16.73 5.39 -10.95
C MET A 1 -15.32 5.71 -11.35
N MET A 2 -14.62 6.53 -10.56
CA MET A 2 -13.26 6.95 -10.89
C MET A 2 -12.37 5.71 -10.87
N ASP A 3 -11.79 5.37 -12.01
CA ASP A 3 -10.99 4.16 -12.14
C ASP A 3 -9.64 4.44 -11.49
N PHE A 4 -9.30 3.71 -10.44
CA PHE A 4 -7.97 3.75 -9.81
C PHE A 4 -6.84 3.53 -10.83
N ILE A 5 -7.14 2.93 -11.98
CA ILE A 5 -6.27 2.83 -13.16
C ILE A 5 -5.87 4.22 -13.69
N GLU A 6 -6.81 5.16 -13.82
CA GLU A 6 -6.54 6.51 -14.33
C GLU A 6 -5.59 7.27 -13.41
N ILE A 7 -5.80 7.14 -12.09
CA ILE A 7 -4.99 7.81 -11.06
C ILE A 7 -3.53 7.35 -11.06
N CYS A 8 -3.27 6.06 -11.31
CA CYS A 8 -1.89 5.57 -11.42
C CYS A 8 -1.19 6.10 -12.68
N SER A 9 -1.94 6.29 -13.77
CA SER A 9 -1.38 6.78 -15.03
C SER A 9 -1.04 8.28 -15.00
N THR A 10 -1.70 9.07 -14.14
CA THR A 10 -1.46 10.51 -14.03
C THR A 10 -0.19 10.87 -13.26
N CYS A 11 0.27 10.02 -12.34
CA CYS A 11 1.50 10.26 -11.56
C CYS A 11 2.74 9.53 -12.09
N GLY A 12 2.60 8.74 -13.16
CA GLY A 12 3.71 7.98 -13.77
C GLY A 12 4.32 6.90 -12.86
N GLY A 13 3.64 6.53 -11.77
CA GLY A 13 4.07 5.49 -10.84
C GLY A 13 5.34 5.80 -10.04
N GLN A 14 5.62 7.07 -9.75
CA GLN A 14 6.76 7.46 -8.89
C GLN A 14 6.80 6.73 -7.55
N CYS A 15 5.62 6.40 -6.99
CA CYS A 15 5.48 5.62 -5.77
C CYS A 15 6.00 4.17 -5.85
N CYS A 16 6.39 3.69 -7.05
CA CYS A 16 6.98 2.36 -7.21
C CYS A 16 8.49 2.35 -6.96
N LYS A 17 9.14 3.51 -6.87
CA LYS A 17 10.57 3.60 -6.59
C LYS A 17 10.82 3.43 -5.09
N ASP A 18 11.79 2.58 -4.76
CA ASP A 18 12.20 2.24 -3.39
C ASP A 18 11.04 1.70 -2.51
N ALA A 19 9.97 1.22 -3.16
CA ALA A 19 8.78 0.71 -2.51
C ALA A 19 8.90 -0.78 -2.20
N ASN A 20 8.72 -1.14 -0.92
CA ASN A 20 8.70 -2.52 -0.45
C ASN A 20 7.32 -2.86 0.16
N PRO A 21 6.24 -2.89 -0.64
CA PRO A 21 4.90 -3.12 -0.12
C PRO A 21 4.80 -4.55 0.46
N PRO A 22 4.34 -4.69 1.71
CA PRO A 22 4.24 -6.00 2.35
C PRO A 22 3.21 -6.90 1.66
N LEU A 23 3.49 -8.20 1.67
CA LEU A 23 2.65 -9.24 1.12
C LEU A 23 2.27 -10.23 2.22
N SER A 24 0.98 -10.37 2.49
CA SER A 24 0.46 -11.47 3.30
C SER A 24 0.56 -12.80 2.54
N GLN A 25 0.44 -13.91 3.27
CA GLN A 25 0.41 -15.26 2.67
C GLN A 25 -0.73 -15.39 1.65
N LYS A 26 -1.92 -14.87 1.99
CA LYS A 26 -3.07 -14.85 1.09
C LYS A 26 -2.82 -14.01 -0.16
N ARG A 27 -2.14 -12.87 -0.03
CA ARG A 27 -1.75 -12.06 -1.20
C ARG A 27 -0.74 -12.81 -2.07
N LEU A 28 0.24 -13.51 -1.49
CA LEU A 28 1.18 -14.36 -2.25
C LEU A 28 0.47 -15.44 -3.05
N GLU A 29 -0.52 -16.12 -2.46
CA GLU A 29 -1.33 -17.13 -3.15
C GLU A 29 -2.07 -16.54 -4.36
N ILE A 30 -2.67 -15.36 -4.20
CA ILE A 30 -3.30 -14.63 -5.31
C ILE A 30 -2.28 -14.33 -6.40
N LEU A 31 -1.10 -13.81 -6.06
CA LEU A 31 -0.05 -13.48 -7.03
C LEU A 31 0.39 -14.72 -7.81
N PHE A 32 0.72 -15.81 -7.12
CA PHE A 32 1.20 -17.04 -7.76
C PHE A 32 0.12 -17.72 -8.61
N LYS A 33 -1.13 -17.73 -8.15
CA LYS A 33 -2.27 -18.25 -8.94
C LYS A 33 -2.49 -17.47 -10.25
N ASN A 34 -2.07 -16.20 -10.28
CA ASN A 34 -2.16 -15.33 -11.45
C ASN A 34 -0.83 -15.24 -12.24
N GLY A 35 0.09 -16.18 -12.03
CA GLY A 35 1.30 -16.31 -12.86
C GLY A 35 2.47 -15.41 -12.47
N VAL A 36 2.43 -14.79 -11.29
CA VAL A 36 3.63 -14.14 -10.73
C VAL A 36 4.65 -15.21 -10.36
N GLU A 37 5.86 -15.08 -10.88
CA GLU A 37 6.95 -16.00 -10.59
C GLU A 37 7.53 -15.74 -9.19
N ARG A 38 7.90 -16.82 -8.49
CA ARG A 38 8.41 -16.74 -7.12
C ARG A 38 9.72 -15.96 -7.01
N ASP A 39 10.52 -15.96 -8.07
CA ASP A 39 11.79 -15.23 -8.15
C ASP A 39 11.61 -13.70 -8.17
N LYS A 40 10.41 -13.19 -8.44
CA LYS A 40 10.05 -11.76 -8.36
C LYS A 40 9.76 -11.30 -6.94
N ILE A 41 9.72 -12.21 -5.97
CA ILE A 41 9.39 -11.95 -4.58
C ILE A 41 10.64 -12.05 -3.69
N HIS A 42 10.79 -11.11 -2.77
CA HIS A 42 11.79 -11.13 -1.73
C HIS A 42 11.20 -11.72 -0.44
N PHE A 43 11.77 -12.84 0.02
CA PHE A 43 11.40 -13.48 1.29
C PHE A 43 12.42 -13.09 2.36
N GLY A 44 12.20 -11.93 2.96
CA GLY A 44 13.07 -11.36 4.00
C GLY A 44 12.40 -11.38 5.37
N LYS A 45 12.66 -10.31 6.15
CA LYS A 45 12.04 -10.09 7.48
C LYS A 45 10.51 -9.97 7.40
N TYR A 46 10.03 -9.44 6.30
CA TYR A 46 8.66 -9.55 5.82
C TYR A 46 8.73 -9.78 4.30
N VAL A 47 7.65 -10.29 3.70
CA VAL A 47 7.63 -10.62 2.27
C VAL A 47 7.20 -9.41 1.45
N HIS A 48 7.89 -9.12 0.36
CA HIS A 48 7.54 -8.01 -0.55
C HIS A 48 8.04 -8.28 -1.99
N PRO A 49 7.55 -7.55 -3.01
CA PRO A 49 8.12 -7.58 -4.35
C PRO A 49 9.59 -7.14 -4.37
N LYS A 50 10.40 -7.73 -5.24
CA LYS A 50 11.78 -7.26 -5.48
C LYS A 50 11.80 -5.89 -6.16
N ALA A 51 12.91 -5.19 -6.02
CA ALA A 51 13.26 -4.04 -6.83
C ALA A 51 14.12 -4.46 -8.03
N LYS A 52 14.04 -3.68 -9.11
CA LYS A 52 14.98 -3.66 -10.25
C LYS A 52 16.26 -2.93 -9.82
N GLU A 53 17.29 -2.98 -10.67
CA GLU A 53 18.57 -2.29 -10.44
C GLU A 53 18.42 -0.76 -10.32
N ASP A 54 17.40 -0.18 -10.95
CA ASP A 54 17.09 1.26 -10.92
C ASP A 54 16.28 1.69 -9.68
N GLY A 55 16.01 0.76 -8.76
CA GLY A 55 15.23 0.97 -7.54
C GLY A 55 13.72 0.89 -7.71
N TYR A 56 13.20 0.74 -8.94
CA TYR A 56 11.76 0.56 -9.13
C TYR A 56 11.31 -0.86 -8.80
N CYS A 57 10.08 -1.01 -8.31
CA CYS A 57 9.44 -2.31 -8.14
C CYS A 57 9.52 -3.15 -9.43
N ILE A 58 9.78 -4.45 -9.30
CA ILE A 58 9.90 -5.41 -10.41
C ILE A 58 8.66 -5.44 -11.32
N PHE A 59 7.49 -5.07 -10.78
CA PHE A 59 6.23 -4.99 -11.52
C PHE A 59 5.95 -3.63 -12.16
N PHE A 60 6.84 -2.65 -12.02
CA PHE A 60 6.70 -1.34 -12.66
C PHE A 60 7.23 -1.38 -14.09
N GLU A 61 6.39 -1.05 -15.07
CA GLU A 61 6.74 -1.01 -16.49
C GLU A 61 6.09 0.21 -17.14
N LYS A 62 6.91 1.11 -17.73
CA LYS A 62 6.46 2.29 -18.50
C LYS A 62 5.37 3.12 -17.80
N GLY A 63 5.54 3.39 -16.51
CA GLY A 63 4.57 4.19 -15.73
C GLY A 63 3.40 3.39 -15.15
N MET A 64 3.32 2.08 -15.40
CA MET A 64 2.21 1.23 -14.98
C MET A 64 2.66 0.02 -14.18
N CYS A 65 1.76 -0.51 -13.37
CA CYS A 65 1.98 -1.76 -12.65
C CYS A 65 1.48 -2.94 -13.48
N THR A 66 2.33 -3.91 -13.79
CA THR A 66 1.97 -5.10 -14.60
C THR A 66 0.99 -6.02 -13.88
N ILE A 67 0.95 -5.98 -12.55
CA ILE A 67 0.02 -6.75 -11.72
C ILE A 67 -1.15 -5.90 -11.20
N HIS A 68 -1.55 -4.85 -11.93
CA HIS A 68 -2.46 -3.81 -11.45
C HIS A 68 -3.72 -4.34 -10.73
N ARG A 69 -4.35 -5.39 -11.29
CA ARG A 69 -5.61 -5.97 -10.76
C ARG A 69 -5.46 -6.77 -9.47
N ILE A 70 -4.23 -7.14 -9.12
CA ILE A 70 -3.91 -8.01 -7.98
C ILE A 70 -2.84 -7.37 -7.08
N LYS A 71 -2.69 -6.05 -7.15
CA LYS A 71 -1.75 -5.26 -6.37
C LYS A 71 -1.81 -5.57 -4.86
N PRO A 72 -0.68 -5.42 -4.15
CA PRO A 72 -0.66 -5.44 -2.70
C PRO A 72 -1.62 -4.41 -2.11
N GLU A 73 -2.14 -4.70 -0.92
CA GLU A 73 -3.09 -3.88 -0.17
C GLU A 73 -2.56 -2.44 0.01
N THR A 74 -1.30 -2.28 0.44
CA THR A 74 -0.68 -0.94 0.63
C THR A 74 -0.50 -0.18 -0.69
N CYS A 75 -0.29 -0.87 -1.81
CA CYS A 75 -0.24 -0.22 -3.12
C CYS A 75 -1.60 0.32 -3.57
N VAL A 76 -2.70 -0.31 -3.13
CA VAL A 76 -4.07 0.17 -3.38
C VAL A 76 -4.44 1.28 -2.40
N ALA A 77 -3.97 1.20 -1.16
CA ALA A 77 -4.21 2.19 -0.12
C ALA A 77 -3.49 3.54 -0.34
N GLY A 78 -2.42 3.56 -1.15
CA GLY A 78 -1.67 4.78 -1.44
C GLY A 78 -2.56 5.97 -1.85
N PRO A 79 -2.30 7.20 -1.38
CA PRO A 79 -1.10 7.64 -0.65
C PRO A 79 -1.20 7.46 0.87
N PHE A 80 -2.19 6.73 1.36
CA PHE A 80 -2.33 6.46 2.78
C PHE A 80 -1.42 5.31 3.23
N THR A 81 -1.01 5.40 4.48
CA THR A 81 -0.13 4.47 5.19
C THR A 81 -0.62 4.37 6.64
N PHE A 82 0.02 3.52 7.46
CA PHE A 82 -0.49 3.25 8.79
C PHE A 82 0.61 3.03 9.83
N ASP A 83 0.22 3.24 11.08
CA ASP A 83 0.92 2.76 12.27
C ASP A 83 -0.12 2.08 13.19
N LEU A 84 0.34 1.26 14.12
CA LEU A 84 -0.50 0.54 15.05
C LEU A 84 -0.02 0.70 16.49
N LYS A 85 -0.86 1.31 17.34
CA LYS A 85 -0.61 1.51 18.77
C LYS A 85 -1.57 0.66 19.58
N GLY A 86 -1.18 -0.58 19.82
CA GLY A 86 -2.04 -1.58 20.45
C GLY A 86 -3.23 -1.90 19.56
N GLU A 87 -4.44 -1.51 19.99
CA GLU A 87 -5.69 -1.71 19.24
C GLU A 87 -6.11 -0.47 18.43
N VAL A 88 -5.30 0.58 18.43
CA VAL A 88 -5.58 1.81 17.69
C VAL A 88 -4.76 1.83 16.40
N LEU A 89 -5.47 1.75 15.28
CA LEU A 89 -4.93 1.94 13.94
C LEU A 89 -4.86 3.45 13.64
N GLU A 90 -3.64 3.98 13.51
CA GLU A 90 -3.42 5.35 13.09
C GLU A 90 -3.24 5.37 11.55
N ILE A 91 -4.03 6.21 10.87
CA ILE A 91 -3.91 6.40 9.42
C ILE A 91 -3.19 7.70 9.13
N TYR A 92 -2.24 7.61 8.21
CA TYR A 92 -1.40 8.70 7.77
C TYR A 92 -1.54 8.90 6.27
N ILE A 93 -1.37 10.13 5.80
CA ILE A 93 -1.26 10.44 4.38
C ILE A 93 0.16 10.93 4.08
N LYS A 94 0.75 10.44 2.99
CA LYS A 94 2.06 10.92 2.49
C LYS A 94 1.96 12.39 2.08
N THR A 95 3.09 13.11 2.12
CA THR A 95 3.18 14.47 1.60
C THR A 95 3.14 14.50 0.06
N GLU A 96 2.90 15.68 -0.51
CA GLU A 96 2.91 15.90 -1.97
C GLU A 96 4.30 15.69 -2.59
N SER A 97 5.39 15.85 -1.81
CA SER A 97 6.76 15.54 -2.24
C SER A 97 6.94 14.06 -2.57
N ILE A 98 6.19 13.18 -1.88
CA ILE A 98 6.27 11.73 -2.04
C ILE A 98 5.22 11.22 -3.03
N CYS A 99 4.00 11.75 -2.99
CA CYS A 99 2.93 11.31 -3.87
C CYS A 99 2.17 12.49 -4.49
N PRO A 100 2.30 12.72 -5.81
CA PRO A 100 1.58 13.79 -6.51
C PRO A 100 0.05 13.69 -6.39
N LEU A 101 -0.48 12.49 -6.12
CA LEU A 101 -1.90 12.24 -5.91
C LEU A 101 -2.47 13.02 -4.71
N VAL A 102 -1.64 13.30 -3.70
CA VAL A 102 -2.08 13.98 -2.47
C VAL A 102 -2.65 15.34 -2.77
N ARG A 103 -2.07 16.08 -3.72
CA ARG A 103 -2.59 17.38 -4.15
C ARG A 103 -4.00 17.26 -4.72
N TYR A 104 -4.20 16.30 -5.62
CA TYR A 104 -5.51 16.04 -6.22
C TYR A 104 -6.55 15.64 -5.15
N LEU A 105 -6.19 14.77 -4.22
CA LEU A 105 -7.10 14.36 -3.14
C LEU A 105 -7.45 15.54 -2.22
N LYS A 106 -6.51 16.44 -1.91
CA LYS A 106 -6.80 17.65 -1.12
C LYS A 106 -7.74 18.62 -1.84
N GLU A 107 -7.65 18.69 -3.16
CA GLU A 107 -8.49 19.57 -3.99
C GLU A 107 -9.87 18.94 -4.31
N ASN A 108 -10.07 17.64 -4.02
CA ASN A 108 -11.31 16.92 -4.30
C ASN A 108 -11.76 16.05 -3.11
N GLU A 109 -12.69 16.59 -2.32
CA GLU A 109 -13.21 15.95 -1.10
C GLU A 109 -13.86 14.59 -1.35
N GLU A 110 -14.61 14.43 -2.46
CA GLU A 110 -15.26 13.16 -2.79
C GLU A 110 -14.21 12.08 -3.10
N ALA A 111 -13.21 12.42 -3.92
CA ALA A 111 -12.12 11.51 -4.26
C ALA A 111 -11.28 11.16 -3.01
N TYR A 112 -11.03 12.13 -2.13
CA TYR A 112 -10.37 11.89 -0.84
C TYR A 112 -11.15 10.87 -0.01
N ARG A 113 -12.45 11.10 0.20
CA ARG A 113 -13.28 10.22 1.03
C ARG A 113 -13.30 8.79 0.47
N VAL A 114 -13.53 8.63 -0.83
CA VAL A 114 -13.55 7.31 -1.48
C VAL A 114 -12.20 6.61 -1.36
N GLN A 115 -11.09 7.32 -1.62
CA GLN A 115 -9.76 6.72 -1.52
C GLN A 115 -9.38 6.38 -0.08
N PHE A 116 -9.79 7.20 0.89
CA PHE A 116 -9.59 6.95 2.31
C PHE A 116 -10.35 5.70 2.78
N GLU A 117 -11.62 5.54 2.40
CA GLU A 117 -12.41 4.35 2.71
C GLU A 117 -11.76 3.07 2.15
N ILE A 118 -11.32 3.11 0.89
CA ILE A 118 -10.58 2.01 0.26
C ILE A 118 -9.29 1.72 1.02
N ALA A 119 -8.54 2.76 1.39
CA ALA A 119 -7.29 2.61 2.11
C ALA A 119 -7.48 1.93 3.47
N VAL A 120 -8.45 2.38 4.26
CA VAL A 120 -8.79 1.78 5.55
C VAL A 120 -9.14 0.30 5.39
N GLU A 121 -10.01 -0.04 4.43
CA GLU A 121 -10.40 -1.43 4.15
C GLU A 121 -9.18 -2.31 3.82
N LYS A 122 -8.28 -1.83 2.95
CA LYS A 122 -7.08 -2.58 2.53
C LYS A 122 -6.05 -2.70 3.64
N ILE A 123 -5.86 -1.66 4.44
CA ILE A 123 -4.94 -1.68 5.59
C ILE A 123 -5.44 -2.67 6.64
N ILE A 124 -6.73 -2.65 6.99
CA ILE A 124 -7.32 -3.61 7.93
C ILE A 124 -7.19 -5.04 7.38
N THR A 125 -7.47 -5.25 6.09
CA THR A 125 -7.31 -6.56 5.44
C THR A 125 -5.87 -7.06 5.56
N LEU A 126 -4.89 -6.20 5.28
CA LEU A 126 -3.48 -6.53 5.40
C LEU A 126 -3.11 -6.92 6.82
N ILE A 127 -3.48 -6.09 7.82
CA ILE A 127 -3.17 -6.33 9.23
C ILE A 127 -3.73 -7.68 9.69
N ASN A 128 -4.96 -8.01 9.28
CA ASN A 128 -5.59 -9.29 9.64
C ASN A 128 -4.96 -10.50 8.93
N ASP A 129 -4.40 -10.32 7.73
CA ASP A 129 -3.82 -11.40 6.93
C ASP A 129 -2.30 -11.58 7.18
N LEU A 130 -1.63 -10.64 7.85
CA LEU A 130 -0.20 -10.72 8.21
C LEU A 130 0.01 -11.52 9.50
N ASP A 131 1.13 -12.25 9.58
CA ASP A 131 1.60 -12.82 10.83
C ASP A 131 2.23 -11.74 11.74
N GLU A 132 2.26 -12.00 13.05
CA GLU A 132 2.74 -11.06 14.06
C GLU A 132 4.20 -10.63 13.82
N GLN A 133 5.05 -11.52 13.31
CA GLN A 133 6.45 -11.21 13.05
C GLN A 133 6.58 -10.24 11.87
N SER A 134 5.91 -10.52 10.75
CA SER A 134 5.88 -9.63 9.59
C SER A 134 5.31 -8.26 9.96
N LEU A 135 4.20 -8.23 10.71
CA LEU A 135 3.59 -6.98 11.17
C LEU A 135 4.55 -6.19 12.06
N SER A 136 5.23 -6.84 13.01
CA SER A 136 6.21 -6.18 13.88
C SER A 136 7.38 -5.57 13.10
N GLU A 137 7.85 -6.22 12.03
CA GLU A 137 8.92 -5.66 11.20
C GLU A 137 8.45 -4.48 10.34
N ILE A 138 7.21 -4.52 9.85
CA ILE A 138 6.62 -3.41 9.08
C ILE A 138 6.44 -2.16 9.97
N LEU A 139 5.97 -2.34 11.20
CA LEU A 139 5.75 -1.23 12.15
C LEU A 139 7.05 -0.55 12.63
N LYS A 140 8.22 -1.10 12.31
CA LYS A 140 9.53 -0.46 12.58
C LYS A 140 9.94 0.52 11.48
N ILE A 141 9.22 0.54 10.35
CA ILE A 141 9.55 1.40 9.21
C ILE A 141 9.08 2.83 9.52
N GLU A 142 10.04 3.75 9.63
CA GLU A 142 9.73 5.17 9.78
C GLU A 142 9.36 5.79 8.42
N GLU A 143 8.18 6.40 8.33
CA GLU A 143 7.75 7.22 7.18
C GLU A 143 7.57 8.69 7.61
N PRO A 144 8.66 9.46 7.80
CA PRO A 144 8.61 10.81 8.37
C PRO A 144 7.91 11.85 7.48
N GLU A 145 7.83 11.61 6.17
CA GLU A 145 7.12 12.47 5.21
C GLU A 145 5.62 12.14 5.13
N THR A 146 4.98 12.06 6.30
CA THR A 146 3.56 11.74 6.44
C THR A 146 2.88 12.61 7.49
N VAL A 147 1.55 12.74 7.39
CA VAL A 147 0.71 13.46 8.35
C VAL A 147 -0.42 12.55 8.80
N LYS A 148 -0.64 12.44 10.12
CA LYS A 148 -1.75 11.69 10.69
C LYS A 148 -3.08 12.34 10.30
N VAL A 149 -4.02 11.54 9.82
CA VAL A 149 -5.34 12.00 9.35
C VAL A 149 -6.51 11.30 10.06
N ALA A 150 -6.30 10.14 10.68
CA ALA A 150 -7.33 9.45 11.44
C ALA A 150 -6.75 8.50 12.50
N GLU A 151 -7.58 8.15 13.47
CA GLU A 151 -7.36 7.07 14.44
C GLU A 151 -8.61 6.19 14.45
N ILE A 152 -8.42 4.89 14.38
CA ILE A 152 -9.50 3.90 14.25
C ILE A 152 -9.30 2.82 15.31
N ASP A 153 -10.33 2.55 16.11
CA ASP A 153 -10.31 1.46 17.07
C ASP A 153 -10.61 0.13 16.36
N LEU A 154 -9.62 -0.76 16.28
CA LEU A 154 -9.77 -2.04 15.59
C LEU A 154 -10.81 -2.95 16.25
N ARG A 155 -11.17 -2.72 17.52
CA ARG A 155 -12.22 -3.49 18.21
C ARG A 155 -13.59 -3.29 17.57
N GLU A 156 -13.81 -2.18 16.85
CA GLU A 156 -15.04 -1.93 16.10
C GLU A 156 -15.17 -2.84 14.85
N PHE A 157 -14.06 -3.44 14.41
CA PHE A 157 -13.96 -4.25 13.18
C PHE A 157 -13.79 -5.75 13.45
N ARG A 158 -13.57 -6.16 14.71
CA ARG A 158 -13.55 -7.57 15.12
C ARG A 158 -14.99 -8.04 15.35
N LYS A 159 -15.54 -8.79 14.38
CA LYS A 159 -16.81 -9.53 14.55
C LYS A 159 -16.59 -10.84 15.29
#